data_AF-A0A942IXF9-F1
#
_entry.id   AF-A0A942IXF9-F1
#
_cell.length_a   1.000
_cell.length_b   1.000
_cell.length_c   1.000
_cell.angle_alpha   90.00
_cell.angle_beta   90.00
_cell.angle_gamma   90.00
#
_symmetry.space_group_name_H-M   'P 1'
#
loop_
_entity.id
_entity.type
_entity.pdbx_description
1 polymer ?
#
loop_
_entity_poly.entity_id
_entity_poly.type
_entity_poly.pdbx_seq_one_letter_code
_entity_poly.pdbx_strand_id
1 'polypeptide(L)'
;MAALLGMLVGGTFGVFILYAIWEWALFMRIFDDPMRGKLASVAAAYLSAVIIYGFGSANGGPWNPGGILIYLPGALIVFVYTWRRATKLRENSLEAEAFE
;
A
#
# COMPACT_ATOMS: atom_id res chain seq x y z
N MET A 1 -4.43 18.40 17.10
CA MET A 1 -3.05 17.93 16.87
C MET A 1 -2.89 16.45 17.20
N ALA A 2 -3.21 15.99 18.42
CA ALA A 2 -3.15 14.56 18.76
C ALA A 2 -4.02 13.66 17.85
N ALA A 3 -5.24 14.08 17.51
CA ALA A 3 -6.12 13.34 16.61
C ALA A 3 -5.55 13.19 15.18
N LEU A 4 -4.92 14.24 14.65
CA LEU A 4 -4.28 14.21 13.32
C LEU A 4 -3.09 13.24 13.29
N LEU A 5 -2.27 13.25 14.35
CA LEU A 5 -1.16 12.30 14.48
C LEU A 5 -1.67 10.87 14.60
N GLY A 6 -2.72 10.64 15.39
CA GLY A 6 -3.36 9.33 15.50
C GLY A 6 -3.90 8.82 14.16
N MET A 7 -4.58 9.68 13.39
CA MET A 7 -5.06 9.34 12.05
C MET A 7 -3.93 9.03 11.07
N LEU A 8 -2.84 9.81 11.10
CA LEU A 8 -1.70 9.60 10.22
C LEU A 8 -0.96 8.30 10.53
N VAL A 9 -0.70 8.03 11.82
CA VAL A 9 -0.03 6.80 12.26
C VAL A 9 -0.92 5.58 12.00
N GLY A 10 -2.19 5.63 12.42
CA GLY A 10 -3.14 4.53 12.24
C GLY A 10 -3.43 4.26 10.76
N GLY A 11 -3.59 5.30 9.95
CA GLY A 11 -3.78 5.20 8.51
C GLY A 11 -2.57 4.57 7.83
N THR A 12 -1.35 4.99 8.19
CA THR A 12 -0.11 4.41 7.65
C THR A 12 0.03 2.94 8.02
N PHE A 13 -0.21 2.57 9.28
CA PHE A 13 -0.17 1.18 9.73
C PHE A 13 -1.22 0.32 9.01
N GLY A 14 -2.45 0.83 8.87
CA GLY A 14 -3.53 0.12 8.17
C GLY A 14 -3.17 -0.17 6.72
N VAL A 15 -2.66 0.83 5.97
CA VAL A 15 -2.21 0.61 4.59
C VAL A 15 -1.01 -0.32 4.53
N PHE A 16 -0.05 -0.20 5.44
CA PHE A 16 1.15 -1.04 5.45
C PHE A 16 0.84 -2.54 5.65
N ILE A 17 -0.06 -2.86 6.58
CA ILE A 17 -0.49 -4.26 6.82
C ILE A 17 -1.19 -4.82 5.58
N LEU A 18 -2.14 -4.06 5.00
CA LEU A 18 -2.84 -4.48 3.78
C LEU A 18 -1.87 -4.61 2.60
N TYR A 19 -0.88 -3.72 2.50
CA TYR A 19 0.18 -3.80 1.50
C TYR A 19 0.96 -5.11 1.63
N ALA A 20 1.35 -5.53 2.84
CA ALA A 20 2.08 -6.77 3.03
C ALA A 20 1.25 -8.01 2.60
N ILE A 21 -0.06 -7.98 2.87
CA ILE A 21 -0.98 -9.04 2.45
C ILE A 21 -1.09 -9.10 0.92
N TRP A 22 -1.31 -7.94 0.27
CA TRP A 22 -1.38 -7.85 -1.19
C TRP A 22 -0.06 -8.16 -1.87
N GLU A 23 1.07 -7.73 -1.29
CA GLU A 23 2.41 -8.04 -1.76
C GLU A 23 2.61 -9.55 -1.80
N TRP A 24 2.34 -10.24 -0.69
CA TRP A 24 2.42 -11.70 -0.63
C TRP A 24 1.50 -12.36 -1.68
N ALA A 25 0.26 -11.92 -1.81
CA ALA A 25 -0.71 -12.50 -2.75
C ALA A 25 -0.36 -12.26 -4.23
N LEU A 26 0.11 -11.05 -4.58
CA LEU A 26 0.40 -10.64 -5.95
C LEU A 26 1.76 -11.15 -6.44
N PHE A 27 2.80 -11.11 -5.60
CA PHE A 27 4.12 -11.63 -5.96
C PHE A 27 4.17 -13.14 -6.09
N MET A 28 3.31 -13.88 -5.38
CA MET A 28 3.24 -15.33 -5.55
C MET A 28 2.57 -15.79 -6.84
N ARG A 29 1.87 -14.90 -7.57
CA ARG A 29 0.91 -15.35 -8.58
C ARG A 29 0.91 -14.59 -9.91
N ILE A 30 1.30 -13.32 -9.95
CA ILE A 30 0.91 -12.46 -11.09
C ILE A 30 2.07 -11.67 -11.70
N PHE A 31 3.02 -11.17 -10.90
CA PHE A 31 4.03 -10.23 -11.40
C PHE A 31 5.45 -10.72 -11.21
N ASP A 32 6.18 -10.83 -12.33
CA ASP A 32 7.62 -11.09 -12.34
C ASP A 32 8.45 -9.81 -12.11
N ASP A 33 7.91 -8.64 -12.49
CA ASP A 33 8.57 -7.34 -12.29
C ASP A 33 8.38 -6.84 -10.84
N PRO A 34 9.47 -6.67 -10.05
CA PRO A 34 9.42 -6.21 -8.67
C PRO A 34 8.86 -4.79 -8.51
N MET A 35 8.99 -3.93 -9.52
CA MET A 35 8.40 -2.60 -9.47
C MET A 35 6.88 -2.70 -9.59
N ARG A 36 6.38 -3.35 -10.64
CA ARG A 36 4.94 -3.46 -10.90
C ARG A 36 4.22 -4.15 -9.74
N GLY A 37 4.78 -5.25 -9.23
CA GLY A 37 4.19 -5.99 -8.12
C GLY A 37 4.04 -5.13 -6.86
N LYS A 38 5.08 -4.37 -6.47
CA LYS A 38 5.01 -3.52 -5.27
C LYS A 38 4.01 -2.37 -5.44
N LEU A 39 4.04 -1.65 -6.57
CA LEU A 39 3.15 -0.51 -6.77
C LEU A 39 1.68 -0.94 -6.87
N ALA A 40 1.41 -2.06 -7.56
CA ALA A 40 0.07 -2.65 -7.60
C ALA A 40 -0.42 -3.05 -6.21
N SER A 41 0.46 -3.60 -5.37
CA SER A 41 0.15 -3.97 -3.99
C SER A 41 -0.22 -2.76 -3.13
N VAL A 42 0.49 -1.63 -3.27
CA VAL A 42 0.15 -0.39 -2.56
C VAL A 42 -1.21 0.15 -3.01
N ALA A 43 -1.48 0.16 -4.32
CA ALA A 43 -2.76 0.60 -4.85
C ALA A 43 -3.92 -0.28 -4.35
N ALA A 44 -3.76 -1.60 -4.39
CA ALA A 44 -4.76 -2.55 -3.88
C ALA A 44 -4.98 -2.38 -2.38
N ALA A 45 -3.92 -2.18 -1.61
CA ALA A 45 -4.01 -1.94 -0.17
C ALA A 45 -4.74 -0.64 0.17
N TYR A 46 -4.45 0.44 -0.54
CA TYR A 46 -5.13 1.72 -0.37
C TYR A 46 -6.63 1.60 -0.67
N LEU A 47 -6.99 1.04 -1.83
CA LEU A 47 -8.40 0.84 -2.21
C LEU A 47 -9.12 -0.05 -1.20
N SER A 48 -8.48 -1.13 -0.74
CA SER A 48 -9.03 -2.01 0.28
C SER A 48 -9.29 -1.26 1.58
N ALA A 49 -8.33 -0.45 2.04
CA ALA A 49 -8.48 0.36 3.26
C ALA A 49 -9.66 1.35 3.15
N VAL A 50 -9.77 2.03 2.01
CA VAL A 50 -10.85 2.98 1.71
C VAL A 50 -12.21 2.28 1.72
N ILE A 51 -12.32 1.11 1.09
CA ILE A 51 -13.56 0.33 1.05
C ILE A 51 -13.94 -0.16 2.45
N ILE A 52 -12.99 -0.74 3.20
CA ILE A 52 -13.21 -1.24 4.56
C ILE A 52 -13.70 -0.12 5.47
N TYR A 53 -13.07 1.06 5.39
CA TYR A 53 -13.51 2.21 6.17
C TYR A 53 -14.90 2.70 5.76
N GLY A 54 -15.15 2.82 4.46
CA GLY A 54 -16.40 3.40 3.99
C GLY A 54 -17.62 2.55 4.35
N PHE A 55 -17.49 1.21 4.36
CA PHE A 55 -18.54 0.33 4.89
C PHE A 55 -18.53 0.22 6.41
N GLY A 56 -17.35 0.17 7.04
CA GLY A 56 -17.22 0.03 8.49
C GLY A 56 -17.71 1.25 9.28
N SER A 57 -17.64 2.45 8.70
CA SER A 57 -18.08 3.69 9.33
C SER A 57 -19.50 4.13 8.95
N ALA A 58 -20.18 3.38 8.06
CA ALA A 58 -21.50 3.73 7.56
C ALA A 58 -22.62 3.57 8.61
N ASN A 59 -22.45 2.69 9.61
CA ASN A 59 -23.43 2.45 10.69
C ASN A 59 -24.88 2.24 10.19
N GLY A 60 -25.04 1.48 9.11
CA GLY A 60 -26.35 1.23 8.47
C GLY A 60 -26.78 2.29 7.45
N GLY A 61 -26.01 3.36 7.28
CA GLY A 61 -26.19 4.37 6.25
C GLY A 61 -25.44 4.10 4.94
N PRO A 62 -25.40 5.09 4.03
CA PRO A 62 -24.64 5.01 2.79
C PRO A 62 -23.13 4.87 3.02
N TRP A 63 -22.42 4.40 1.99
CA TRP A 63 -20.97 4.28 2.00
C TRP A 63 -20.28 5.64 2.25
N ASN A 64 -19.38 5.69 3.24
CA ASN A 64 -18.71 6.92 3.65
C ASN A 64 -17.38 7.14 2.89
N PRO A 65 -17.26 8.19 2.05
CA PRO A 65 -16.03 8.45 1.29
C PRO A 65 -14.88 9.01 2.12
N GLY A 66 -15.09 9.33 3.40
CA GLY A 66 -14.07 9.95 4.27
C GLY A 66 -12.76 9.17 4.33
N GLY A 67 -12.80 7.85 4.15
CA GLY A 67 -11.62 6.99 4.12
C GLY A 67 -10.59 7.38 3.06
N ILE A 68 -11.02 7.96 1.93
CA ILE A 68 -10.13 8.38 0.84
C ILE A 68 -9.02 9.30 1.37
N LEU A 69 -9.40 10.36 2.09
CA LEU A 69 -8.46 11.35 2.60
C LEU A 69 -7.70 10.87 3.84
N ILE A 70 -8.30 9.97 4.64
CA ILE A 70 -7.68 9.43 5.85
C ILE A 70 -6.49 8.53 5.50
N TYR A 71 -6.65 7.65 4.52
CA TYR A 71 -5.61 6.69 4.15
C TYR A 71 -4.63 7.22 3.10
N LEU A 72 -4.94 8.32 2.41
CA LEU A 72 -4.08 8.84 1.34
C LEU A 72 -2.67 9.21 1.82
N PRO A 73 -2.46 9.95 2.94
CA PRO A 73 -1.12 10.25 3.43
C PRO A 73 -0.32 8.98 3.77
N GLY A 74 -0.97 8.00 4.41
CA GLY A 74 -0.35 6.72 4.73
C GLY A 74 0.04 5.93 3.48
N ALA A 75 -0.82 5.91 2.47
CA ALA A 75 -0.54 5.29 1.18
C ALA A 75 0.63 5.96 0.46
N LEU A 76 0.75 7.29 0.49
CA LEU A 76 1.89 8.01 -0.08
C LEU A 76 3.20 7.66 0.63
N ILE A 77 3.19 7.56 1.97
CA ILE A 77 4.38 7.15 2.74
C ILE A 77 4.81 5.73 2.35
N VAL A 78 3.86 4.79 2.32
CA VAL A 78 4.14 3.39 1.94
C VAL A 78 4.57 3.31 0.47
N PHE A 79 3.98 4.10 -0.42
CA PHE A 79 4.38 4.19 -1.83
C PHE A 79 5.85 4.61 -1.97
N VAL A 80 6.26 5.69 -1.32
CA VAL A 80 7.66 6.17 -1.40
C VAL A 80 8.63 5.13 -0.83
N TYR A 81 8.28 4.50 0.29
CA TYR A 81 9.09 3.44 0.90
C TYR A 81 9.26 2.24 -0.05
N THR A 82 8.16 1.75 -0.62
CA THR A 82 8.16 0.56 -1.48
C THR A 82 8.78 0.83 -2.85
N TRP A 83 8.60 2.04 -3.40
CA TRP A 83 9.27 2.50 -4.61
C TRP A 83 10.79 2.42 -4.47
N ARG A 84 11.36 2.99 -3.40
CA ARG A 84 12.81 2.93 -3.13
C ARG A 84 13.32 1.50 -2.97
N ARG A 85 12.50 0.61 -2.40
CA ARG A 85 12.85 -0.80 -2.27
C ARG A 85 12.78 -1.53 -3.62
N ALA A 86 11.80 -1.22 -4.46
CA ALA A 86 11.67 -1.79 -5.80
C ALA A 86 12.83 -1.39 -6.71
N THR A 87 13.25 -0.11 -6.70
CA THR A 87 14.38 0.36 -7.51
C THR A 87 15.66 -0.42 -7.15
N LYS A 88 15.94 -0.57 -5.85
CA LYS A 88 17.11 -1.31 -5.37
C LYS A 88 17.08 -2.79 -5.77
N LEU A 89 15.90 -3.43 -5.70
CA LEU A 89 15.77 -4.83 -6.14
C LEU A 89 16.04 -4.97 -7.63
N ARG A 90 15.53 -4.03 -8.44
CA ARG A 90 15.75 -4.04 -9.89
C ARG A 90 17.22 -3.82 -10.26
N GLU A 91 17.92 -2.92 -9.57
CA GLU A 91 19.36 -2.71 -9.76
C GLU A 91 20.15 -3.98 -9.47
N ASN A 92 19.88 -4.64 -8.33
CA ASN A 92 20.54 -5.89 -7.96
C ASN A 92 20.29 -7.03 -8.95
N SER A 93 19.09 -7.12 -9.54
CA SER A 93 18.77 -8.14 -10.56
C SER A 93 19.59 -7.92 -11.83
N LEU A 94 19.75 -6.67 -12.28
CA LEU A 94 20.56 -6.34 -13.45
C LEU A 94 22.05 -6.58 -13.23
N GLU A 95 22.55 -6.29 -12.02
CA GLU A 95 23.94 -6.60 -11.66
C GLU A 95 24.18 -8.11 -11.68
N ALA A 96 23.27 -8.92 -11.12
CA ALA A 96 23.39 -10.37 -11.14
C ALA A 96 23.47 -10.93 -12.57
N GLU A 97 22.61 -10.46 -13.48
CA GLU A 97 22.63 -10.84 -14.89
C GLU A 97 23.92 -10.42 -15.63
N ALA A 98 24.61 -9.37 -15.17
CA ALA A 98 25.85 -8.89 -15.80
C ALA A 98 27.10 -9.70 -15.42
N PHE A 99 27.03 -10.51 -14.36
CA PHE A 99 28.14 -11.35 -13.88
C PHE A 99 27.99 -12.83 -14.28
N GLU A 100 26.88 -13.21 -14.90
CA GLU A 100 26.66 -14.54 -15.52
C GLU A 100 27.12 -14.56 -16.99
#